data_AF-A0A8D2IVL9-F1
#
_entry.id   AF-A0A8D2IVL9-F1
#
_cell.length_a   1.000
_cell.length_b   1.000
_cell.length_c   1.000
_cell.angle_alpha   90.00
_cell.angle_beta   90.00
_cell.angle_gamma   90.00
#
_symmetry.space_group_name_H-M   'P 1'
#
loop_
_entity.id
_entity.type
_entity.pdbx_description
1 polymer ?
#
loop_
_entity_poly.entity_id
_entity_poly.type
_entity_poly.pdbx_seq_one_letter_code
_entity_poly.pdbx_strand_id
1 'polypeptide(L)'
;GSLTARIPTKIFSPMLICIFQGTPLLSPVEERINKNILKLKNIKMATVSISVAFWGLYAYDRELIYPAELDAINPSWLNHSMHTTILPLLVVELVICAHKYPPSILSNLWFLTIIFIFVYRIFWVHHVGGIWAYPILGVLGPCEKAIFLICAVCVMITFYFLGEQLTKWLWGK
;
A
#
# COMPACT_ATOMS: atom_id res chain seq x y z
N GLY A 1 30.26 -20.96 5.18
CA GLY A 1 29.34 -19.90 5.63
C GLY A 1 29.27 -18.78 4.60
N SER A 2 28.10 -18.13 4.47
CA SER A 2 27.87 -16.86 3.74
C SER A 2 27.05 -16.82 2.43
N LEU A 3 26.23 -17.84 2.11
CA LEU A 3 25.12 -17.61 1.15
C LEU A 3 23.80 -17.22 1.83
N THR A 4 23.49 -17.80 2.99
CA THR A 4 22.24 -17.55 3.74
C THR A 4 22.17 -16.16 4.37
N ALA A 5 23.29 -15.48 4.62
CA ALA A 5 23.31 -14.14 5.21
C ALA A 5 23.26 -12.99 4.19
N ARG A 6 23.46 -13.27 2.89
CA ARG A 6 23.51 -12.25 1.82
C ARG A 6 22.16 -12.07 1.11
N ILE A 7 21.28 -13.06 1.22
CA ILE A 7 19.89 -13.06 0.74
C ILE A 7 18.99 -12.15 1.60
N PRO A 8 19.02 -12.19 2.96
CA PRO A 8 18.15 -11.35 3.77
C PRO A 8 18.42 -9.87 3.50
N THR A 9 19.66 -9.40 3.40
CA THR A 9 19.93 -7.97 3.15
C THR A 9 19.45 -7.48 1.77
N LYS A 10 19.46 -8.35 0.75
CA LYS A 10 18.97 -8.01 -0.61
C LYS A 10 17.45 -7.96 -0.69
N ILE A 11 16.73 -8.86 0.00
CA ILE A 11 15.27 -8.91 0.04
C ILE A 11 14.71 -7.82 0.97
N PHE A 12 15.36 -7.63 2.12
CA PHE A 12 14.80 -6.88 3.24
C PHE A 12 14.76 -5.37 2.99
N SER A 13 15.83 -4.78 2.46
CA SER A 13 15.86 -3.33 2.18
C SER A 13 14.76 -2.88 1.20
N PRO A 14 14.62 -3.45 0.00
CA PRO A 14 13.58 -3.00 -0.94
C PRO A 14 12.16 -3.38 -0.54
N MET A 15 11.95 -4.54 0.09
CA MET A 15 10.62 -5.00 0.53
C MET A 15 10.12 -4.18 1.70
N LEU A 16 10.96 -3.88 2.70
CA LEU A 16 10.59 -2.91 3.74
C LEU A 16 10.37 -1.53 3.16
N ILE A 17 11.13 -1.10 2.15
CA ILE A 17 10.84 0.19 1.56
C ILE A 17 9.46 0.19 0.87
N CYS A 18 9.07 -0.88 0.18
CA CYS A 18 7.73 -0.99 -0.42
C CYS A 18 6.60 -1.09 0.61
N ILE A 19 6.82 -1.74 1.76
CA ILE A 19 5.85 -1.92 2.85
C ILE A 19 5.80 -0.70 3.79
N PHE A 20 6.95 -0.18 4.20
CA PHE A 20 7.13 0.92 5.16
C PHE A 20 7.30 2.30 4.53
N GLN A 21 7.34 2.50 3.20
CA GLN A 21 7.25 3.86 2.62
C GLN A 21 5.88 4.17 2.01
N GLY A 22 4.92 3.25 2.05
CA GLY A 22 3.55 3.50 1.58
C GLY A 22 2.74 4.45 2.47
N THR A 23 3.15 4.67 3.72
CA THR A 23 2.37 5.45 4.71
C THR A 23 3.18 6.36 5.65
N PRO A 24 4.46 6.10 6.02
CA PRO A 24 5.21 6.99 6.92
C PRO A 24 5.98 8.11 6.21
N LEU A 25 6.11 8.10 4.88
CA LEU A 25 6.76 9.22 4.19
C LEU A 25 5.88 10.49 4.20
N LEU A 26 4.60 10.34 4.53
CA LEU A 26 3.70 11.46 4.70
C LEU A 26 3.77 12.05 6.11
N SER A 27 4.02 11.30 7.19
CA SER A 27 3.88 11.88 8.54
C SER A 27 4.82 13.08 8.86
N PRO A 28 6.12 13.09 8.50
CA PRO A 28 6.99 14.24 8.81
C PRO A 28 6.86 15.38 7.78
N VAL A 29 6.38 15.05 6.58
CA VAL A 29 6.11 16.02 5.49
C VAL A 29 4.75 16.69 5.69
N GLU A 30 3.76 15.96 6.19
CA GLU A 30 2.39 16.39 6.52
C GLU A 30 2.37 17.34 7.72
N GLU A 31 3.29 17.17 8.68
CA GLU A 31 3.45 18.08 9.82
C GLU A 31 4.10 19.42 9.41
N ARG A 32 4.97 19.41 8.39
CA ARG A 32 5.72 20.61 7.96
C ARG A 32 5.03 21.42 6.86
N ILE A 33 4.10 20.82 6.10
CA ILE A 33 3.41 21.52 5.02
C ILE A 33 1.98 21.88 5.41
N ASN A 34 1.82 23.15 5.81
CA ASN A 34 0.66 24.05 5.74
C ASN A 34 -0.76 23.42 5.64
N LYS A 35 -1.74 23.96 6.40
CA LYS A 35 -3.17 23.52 6.52
C LYS A 35 -3.92 23.24 5.20
N ASN A 36 -3.37 23.62 4.05
CA ASN A 36 -3.86 23.29 2.72
C ASN A 36 -3.56 21.85 2.25
N ILE A 37 -2.51 21.17 2.75
CA ILE A 37 -2.18 19.76 2.39
C ILE A 37 -2.96 18.74 3.20
N LEU A 38 -3.57 19.15 4.32
CA LEU A 38 -4.59 18.39 5.06
C LEU A 38 -5.83 18.03 4.20
N LYS A 39 -5.89 18.53 2.95
CA LYS A 39 -6.82 18.13 1.90
C LYS A 39 -6.49 16.78 1.24
N LEU A 40 -5.36 16.12 1.54
CA LEU A 40 -4.98 14.79 1.03
C LEU A 40 -5.79 13.61 1.64
N LYS A 41 -7.00 13.89 2.10
CA LYS A 41 -7.87 12.97 2.85
C LYS A 41 -8.32 11.71 2.10
N ASN A 42 -8.14 11.64 0.78
CA ASN A 42 -8.58 10.52 -0.06
C ASN A 42 -7.56 9.37 -0.14
N ILE A 43 -6.29 9.60 0.24
CA ILE A 43 -5.24 8.58 0.17
C ILE A 43 -5.51 7.46 1.20
N LYS A 44 -6.18 7.79 2.30
CA LYS A 44 -6.44 6.87 3.43
C LYS A 44 -7.24 5.62 3.03
N MET A 45 -8.20 5.77 2.12
CA MET A 45 -9.01 4.63 1.67
C MET A 45 -8.26 3.70 0.71
N ALA A 46 -7.20 4.18 0.05
CA ALA A 46 -6.30 3.31 -0.70
C ALA A 46 -5.53 2.36 0.23
N THR A 47 -5.22 2.77 1.47
CA THR A 47 -4.57 1.91 2.48
C THR A 47 -5.44 0.73 2.91
N VAL A 48 -6.78 0.89 2.89
CA VAL A 48 -7.73 -0.21 3.11
C VAL A 48 -7.58 -1.27 2.01
N SER A 49 -7.47 -0.84 0.74
CA SER A 49 -7.32 -1.76 -0.39
C SER A 49 -6.03 -2.59 -0.30
N ILE A 50 -4.94 -1.99 0.18
CA ILE A 50 -3.66 -2.68 0.40
C ILE A 50 -3.81 -3.74 1.49
N SER A 51 -4.52 -3.41 2.58
CA SER A 51 -4.76 -4.33 3.69
C SER A 51 -5.64 -5.51 3.26
N VAL A 52 -6.72 -5.25 2.53
CA VAL A 52 -7.61 -6.28 1.98
C VAL A 52 -6.87 -7.17 0.98
N ALA A 53 -6.09 -6.59 0.07
CA ALA A 53 -5.31 -7.34 -0.91
C ALA A 53 -4.23 -8.20 -0.22
N PHE A 54 -3.54 -7.65 0.79
CA PHE A 54 -2.56 -8.38 1.59
C PHE A 54 -3.19 -9.60 2.26
N TRP A 55 -4.24 -9.42 3.07
CA TRP A 55 -4.86 -10.55 3.78
C TRP A 55 -5.55 -11.54 2.83
N GLY A 56 -6.11 -11.06 1.72
CA GLY A 56 -6.69 -11.93 0.70
C GLY A 56 -5.66 -12.85 0.06
N LEU A 57 -4.51 -12.31 -0.36
CA LEU A 57 -3.40 -13.11 -0.90
C LEU A 57 -2.75 -13.97 0.19
N TYR A 58 -2.62 -13.44 1.42
CA TYR A 58 -2.09 -14.17 2.56
C TYR A 58 -2.89 -15.43 2.88
N ALA A 59 -4.23 -15.33 2.80
CA ALA A 59 -5.14 -16.45 3.05
C ALA A 59 -5.17 -17.46 1.89
N TYR A 60 -4.91 -17.02 0.65
CA TYR A 60 -4.82 -17.91 -0.50
C TYR A 60 -3.52 -18.70 -0.50
N ASP A 61 -2.40 -17.99 -0.54
CA ASP A 61 -1.06 -18.55 -0.40
C ASP A 61 -0.12 -17.45 0.09
N ARG A 62 0.24 -17.58 1.37
CA ARG A 62 1.11 -16.66 2.08
C ARG A 62 2.47 -16.49 1.39
N GLU A 63 3.04 -17.54 0.83
CA GLU A 63 4.40 -17.51 0.25
C GLU A 63 4.50 -16.56 -0.95
N LEU A 64 3.37 -16.23 -1.58
CA LEU A 64 3.29 -15.32 -2.71
C LEU A 64 3.57 -13.86 -2.36
N ILE A 65 3.35 -13.47 -1.10
CA ILE A 65 3.44 -12.08 -0.64
C ILE A 65 4.24 -11.90 0.65
N TYR A 66 4.28 -12.91 1.52
CA TYR A 66 4.90 -12.84 2.84
C TYR A 66 5.49 -14.20 3.26
N PRO A 67 6.59 -14.64 2.62
CA PRO A 67 7.28 -15.89 2.95
C PRO A 67 7.56 -16.10 4.44
N ALA A 68 7.60 -17.37 4.88
CA ALA A 68 7.84 -17.73 6.27
C ALA A 68 9.18 -17.18 6.83
N GLU A 69 10.19 -16.97 5.99
CA GLU A 69 11.48 -16.40 6.42
C GLU A 69 11.35 -14.97 6.97
N LEU A 70 10.28 -14.24 6.60
CA LEU A 70 10.01 -12.90 7.11
C LEU A 70 9.54 -12.92 8.57
N ASP A 71 9.01 -14.02 9.10
CA ASP A 71 8.55 -14.10 10.50
C ASP A 71 9.68 -13.91 11.51
N ALA A 72 10.89 -14.32 11.14
CA ALA A 72 12.09 -14.15 11.98
C ALA A 72 12.47 -12.68 12.16
N ILE A 73 11.98 -11.79 11.28
CA ILE A 73 12.38 -10.39 11.24
C ILE A 73 11.21 -9.44 11.50
N ASN A 74 10.03 -9.78 11.00
CA ASN A 74 8.79 -9.04 11.20
C ASN A 74 7.79 -9.94 11.95
N PRO A 75 7.80 -9.89 13.29
CA PRO A 75 6.95 -10.76 14.10
C PRO A 75 5.46 -10.50 13.84
N SER A 76 4.63 -11.51 14.12
CA SER A 76 3.19 -11.47 13.81
C SER A 76 2.46 -10.24 14.34
N TRP A 77 2.79 -9.78 15.55
CA TRP A 77 2.20 -8.56 16.12
C TRP A 77 2.54 -7.30 15.30
N LEU A 78 3.75 -7.21 14.76
CA LEU A 78 4.17 -6.09 13.92
C LEU A 78 3.50 -6.18 12.55
N ASN A 79 3.39 -7.38 11.99
CA ASN A 79 2.62 -7.65 10.77
C ASN A 79 1.14 -7.20 10.90
N HIS A 80 0.46 -7.59 11.98
CA HIS A 80 -0.90 -7.12 12.27
C HIS A 80 -0.97 -5.61 12.51
N SER A 81 0.05 -5.02 13.14
CA SER A 81 0.15 -3.57 13.35
C SER A 81 0.34 -2.78 12.07
N MET A 82 0.83 -3.40 11.00
CA MET A 82 0.97 -2.75 9.69
C MET A 82 -0.26 -2.97 8.79
N HIS A 83 -0.86 -4.17 8.84
CA HIS A 83 -1.87 -4.58 7.86
C HIS A 83 -3.28 -4.76 8.43
N THR A 84 -3.49 -4.74 9.74
CA THR A 84 -4.82 -4.91 10.37
C THR A 84 -5.25 -3.68 11.15
N THR A 85 -4.40 -3.14 12.02
CA THR A 85 -4.74 -2.03 12.94
C THR A 85 -5.14 -0.76 12.22
N ILE A 86 -4.65 -0.54 10.99
CA ILE A 86 -5.03 0.60 10.16
C ILE A 86 -6.51 0.58 9.76
N LEU A 87 -7.12 -0.61 9.62
CA LEU A 87 -8.53 -0.74 9.21
C LEU A 87 -9.51 -0.14 10.22
N PRO A 88 -9.55 -0.54 11.51
CA PRO A 88 -10.48 0.02 12.47
C PRO A 88 -10.21 1.51 12.72
N LEU A 89 -8.94 1.94 12.73
CA LEU A 89 -8.58 3.35 12.90
C LEU A 89 -9.15 4.23 11.79
N LEU A 90 -9.06 3.77 10.54
CA LEU A 90 -9.61 4.47 9.39
C LEU A 90 -11.15 4.48 9.37
N VAL A 91 -11.79 3.38 9.75
CA VAL A 91 -13.27 3.33 9.87
C VAL A 91 -13.76 4.29 10.96
N VAL A 92 -13.10 4.30 12.12
CA VAL A 92 -13.42 5.24 13.21
C VAL A 92 -13.22 6.68 12.76
N GLU A 93 -12.12 6.98 12.06
CA GLU A 93 -11.88 8.32 11.51
C GLU A 93 -12.98 8.73 10.51
N LEU A 94 -13.41 7.83 9.62
CA LEU A 94 -14.47 8.07 8.63
C LEU A 94 -15.82 8.42 9.29
N VAL A 95 -16.13 7.74 10.39
CA VAL A 95 -17.41 7.91 11.12
C VAL A 95 -17.41 9.15 12.01
N ILE A 96 -16.28 9.49 12.64
CA ILE A 96 -16.21 10.61 13.60
C ILE A 96 -15.92 11.93 12.90
N CYS A 97 -15.10 11.93 11.85
CA CYS A 97 -14.65 13.15 11.20
C CYS A 97 -15.36 13.34 9.85
N ALA A 98 -16.00 14.49 9.65
CA ALA A 98 -16.53 14.87 8.35
C ALA A 98 -15.39 15.41 7.46
N HIS A 99 -15.01 14.65 6.44
CA HIS A 99 -13.94 15.02 5.51
C HIS A 99 -14.52 15.90 4.39
N LYS A 100 -14.07 17.16 4.30
CA LYS A 100 -14.27 17.97 3.08
C LYS A 100 -13.19 17.60 2.08
N TYR A 101 -13.59 16.94 1.00
CA TYR A 101 -12.67 16.62 -0.07
C TYR A 101 -12.29 17.87 -0.88
N PRO A 102 -11.01 18.06 -1.25
CA PRO A 102 -10.60 19.10 -2.19
C PRO A 102 -11.29 18.92 -3.55
N PRO A 103 -11.21 19.93 -4.45
CA PRO A 103 -11.67 19.79 -5.82
C PRO A 103 -11.11 18.50 -6.44
N SER A 104 -12.01 17.71 -7.03
CA SER A 104 -11.80 16.32 -7.44
C SER A 104 -10.59 16.12 -8.36
N ILE A 105 -10.31 17.07 -9.25
CA ILE A 105 -9.22 16.96 -10.25
C ILE A 105 -7.84 16.90 -9.59
N LEU A 106 -7.55 17.78 -8.62
CA LEU A 106 -6.24 17.82 -7.98
C LEU A 106 -6.01 16.57 -7.12
N SER A 107 -7.02 16.13 -6.38
CA SER A 107 -6.95 14.90 -5.58
C SER A 107 -6.71 13.66 -6.45
N ASN A 108 -7.45 13.56 -7.55
CA ASN A 108 -7.32 12.44 -8.48
C ASN A 108 -5.92 12.43 -9.13
N LEU A 109 -5.37 13.59 -9.49
CA LEU A 109 -4.03 13.69 -10.07
C LEU A 109 -2.94 13.27 -9.08
N TRP A 110 -3.05 13.70 -7.82
CA TRP A 110 -2.15 13.27 -6.75
C TRP A 110 -2.22 11.75 -6.52
N PHE A 111 -3.43 11.20 -6.48
CA PHE A 111 -3.63 9.77 -6.32
C PHE A 111 -3.00 8.96 -7.47
N LEU A 112 -3.20 9.39 -8.72
CA LEU A 112 -2.57 8.77 -9.89
C LEU A 112 -1.03 8.84 -9.83
N THR A 113 -0.49 9.96 -9.35
CA THR A 113 0.96 10.15 -9.17
C THR A 113 1.52 9.16 -8.15
N ILE A 114 0.81 8.94 -7.03
CA ILE A 114 1.20 7.96 -6.02
C ILE A 114 1.16 6.53 -6.58
N ILE A 115 0.12 6.18 -7.34
CA ILE A 115 0.03 4.87 -8.01
C ILE A 115 1.23 4.68 -8.95
N PHE A 116 1.55 5.68 -9.76
CA PHE A 116 2.67 5.60 -10.70
C PHE A 116 4.00 5.41 -9.97
N ILE A 117 4.23 6.17 -8.89
CA ILE A 117 5.42 6.01 -8.04
C ILE A 117 5.48 4.60 -7.46
N PHE A 118 4.36 4.06 -6.98
CA PHE A 118 4.30 2.71 -6.42
C PHE A 118 4.66 1.63 -7.46
N VAL A 119 4.08 1.70 -8.65
CA VAL A 119 4.40 0.75 -9.74
C VAL A 119 5.86 0.89 -10.16
N TYR A 120 6.35 2.12 -10.35
CA TYR A 120 7.75 2.40 -10.65
C TYR A 120 8.69 1.80 -9.59
N ARG A 121 8.35 1.97 -8.30
CA ARG A 121 9.11 1.41 -7.17
C ARG A 121 9.24 -0.11 -7.24
N ILE A 122 8.18 -0.83 -7.61
CA ILE A 122 8.22 -2.30 -7.77
C ILE A 122 9.24 -2.70 -8.84
N PHE A 123 9.22 -2.04 -9.99
CA PHE A 123 10.15 -2.33 -11.08
C PHE A 123 11.58 -1.89 -10.75
N TRP A 124 11.76 -0.74 -10.09
CA TRP A 124 13.06 -0.26 -9.64
C TRP A 124 13.73 -1.24 -8.68
N VAL A 125 12.97 -1.81 -7.73
CA VAL A 125 13.46 -2.84 -6.81
C VAL A 125 13.98 -4.05 -7.57
N HIS A 126 13.24 -4.52 -8.58
CA HIS A 126 13.71 -5.63 -9.40
C HIS A 126 14.96 -5.26 -10.19
N HIS A 127 15.00 -4.08 -10.79
CA HIS A 127 16.13 -3.63 -11.59
C HIS A 127 17.44 -3.58 -10.77
N VAL A 128 17.38 -3.04 -9.54
CA VAL A 128 18.57 -2.90 -8.67
C VAL A 128 18.89 -4.19 -7.90
N GLY A 129 17.86 -4.87 -7.38
CA GLY A 129 18.02 -6.02 -6.50
C GLY A 129 18.14 -7.36 -7.23
N GLY A 130 17.70 -7.44 -8.49
CA GLY A 130 17.58 -8.70 -9.24
C GLY A 130 16.47 -9.62 -8.71
N ILE A 131 15.67 -9.15 -7.75
CA ILE A 131 14.61 -9.90 -7.07
C ILE A 131 13.30 -9.11 -7.12
N TRP A 132 12.18 -9.81 -7.14
CA TRP A 132 10.88 -9.15 -7.09
C TRP A 132 10.54 -8.76 -5.64
N ALA A 133 9.93 -7.58 -5.50
CA ALA A 133 9.43 -7.12 -4.19
C ALA A 133 8.37 -8.07 -3.61
N TYR A 134 7.62 -8.74 -4.49
CA TYR A 134 6.63 -9.77 -4.14
C TYR A 134 6.94 -11.05 -4.93
N PRO A 135 7.08 -12.22 -4.27
CA PRO A 135 7.35 -13.50 -4.93
C PRO A 135 6.38 -13.83 -6.07
N ILE A 136 5.11 -13.47 -5.95
CA ILE A 136 4.09 -13.65 -7.00
C ILE A 136 4.53 -13.07 -8.35
N LEU A 137 5.20 -11.92 -8.37
CA LEU A 137 5.69 -11.32 -9.61
C LEU A 137 6.84 -12.12 -10.20
N GLY A 138 7.59 -12.87 -9.40
CA GLY A 138 8.63 -13.78 -9.88
C GLY A 138 8.09 -15.01 -10.60
N VAL A 139 6.94 -15.52 -10.15
CA VAL A 139 6.34 -16.75 -10.68
C VAL A 139 5.56 -16.50 -11.98
N LEU A 140 4.91 -15.34 -12.11
CA LEU A 140 4.04 -15.01 -13.24
C LEU A 140 4.83 -14.75 -14.54
N GLY A 141 4.23 -14.96 -15.72
CA GLY A 141 4.78 -14.51 -17.01
C GLY A 141 4.69 -12.98 -17.22
N PRO A 142 5.30 -12.40 -18.27
CA PRO A 142 5.22 -10.95 -18.54
C PRO A 142 3.79 -10.42 -18.70
N CYS A 143 2.95 -11.13 -19.45
CA CYS A 143 1.55 -10.76 -19.66
C CYS A 143 0.74 -10.89 -18.36
N GLU A 144 0.97 -11.97 -17.60
CA GLU A 144 0.28 -12.22 -16.34
C GLU A 144 0.65 -11.18 -15.27
N LYS A 145 1.92 -10.77 -15.18
CA LYS A 145 2.36 -9.65 -14.35
C LYS A 145 1.62 -8.36 -14.70
N ALA A 146 1.49 -8.05 -15.99
CA ALA A 146 0.77 -6.86 -16.44
C ALA A 146 -0.70 -6.91 -16.02
N ILE A 147 -1.36 -8.05 -16.22
CA ILE A 147 -2.76 -8.26 -15.79
C ILE A 147 -2.87 -8.10 -14.28
N PHE A 148 -2.00 -8.75 -13.51
CA PHE A 148 -2.00 -8.66 -12.04
C PHE A 148 -1.85 -7.23 -11.54
N LEU A 149 -0.90 -6.47 -12.10
CA LEU A 149 -0.70 -5.06 -11.74
C LEU A 149 -1.89 -4.18 -12.13
N ILE A 150 -2.48 -4.40 -13.31
CA ILE A 150 -3.70 -3.69 -13.74
C ILE A 150 -4.84 -3.99 -12.77
N CYS A 151 -5.08 -5.27 -12.44
CA CYS A 151 -6.10 -5.66 -11.47
C CYS A 151 -5.88 -5.01 -10.10
N ALA A 152 -4.63 -5.00 -9.60
CA ALA A 152 -4.30 -4.35 -8.33
C ALA A 152 -4.59 -2.85 -8.36
N VAL A 153 -4.23 -2.15 -9.45
CA VAL A 153 -4.55 -0.73 -9.64
C VAL A 153 -6.07 -0.50 -9.72
N CYS A 154 -6.81 -1.36 -10.42
CA CYS A 154 -8.28 -1.27 -10.48
C CYS A 154 -8.91 -1.43 -9.09
N VAL A 155 -8.41 -2.35 -8.26
CA VAL A 155 -8.88 -2.50 -6.87
C VAL A 155 -8.59 -1.23 -6.06
N MET A 156 -7.38 -0.67 -6.15
CA MET A 156 -7.04 0.58 -5.46
C MET A 156 -7.96 1.74 -5.87
N ILE A 157 -8.22 1.89 -7.18
CA ILE A 157 -9.13 2.92 -7.71
C ILE A 157 -10.57 2.71 -7.19
N THR A 158 -11.04 1.45 -7.13
CA THR A 158 -12.37 1.13 -6.63
C THR A 158 -12.54 1.54 -5.18
N PHE A 159 -11.57 1.21 -4.32
CA PHE A 159 -11.60 1.61 -2.90
C PHE A 159 -11.46 3.12 -2.70
N TYR A 160 -10.69 3.79 -3.54
CA TYR A 160 -10.58 5.26 -3.55
C TYR A 160 -11.95 5.91 -3.77
N PHE A 161 -12.68 5.50 -4.83
CA PHE A 161 -14.02 6.04 -5.09
C PHE A 161 -15.06 5.58 -4.07
N LEU A 162 -14.96 4.34 -3.58
CA LEU A 162 -15.84 3.84 -2.52
C LEU A 162 -15.74 4.71 -1.26
N GLY A 163 -14.52 5.11 -0.89
CA GLY A 163 -14.28 6.06 0.20
C GLY A 163 -14.97 7.40 0.02
N GLU A 164 -14.91 7.93 -1.20
CA GLU A 164 -15.59 9.19 -1.54
C GLU A 164 -17.11 9.05 -1.40
N GLN A 165 -17.68 7.94 -1.92
CA GLN A 165 -19.11 7.70 -1.85
C GLN A 165 -19.61 7.44 -0.43
N LEU A 166 -18.87 6.67 0.38
CA LEU A 166 -19.20 6.45 1.78
C LEU A 166 -19.24 7.76 2.55
N THR A 167 -18.26 8.65 2.32
CA THR A 167 -18.23 9.96 2.97
C THR A 167 -19.42 10.83 2.55
N LYS A 168 -19.79 10.86 1.26
CA LYS A 168 -20.99 11.57 0.78
C LYS A 168 -22.27 11.03 1.42
N TRP A 169 -22.37 9.71 1.54
CA TRP A 169 -23.52 9.03 2.15
C TRP A 169 -23.64 9.32 3.65
N LEU A 170 -22.54 9.20 4.41
CA LEU A 170 -22.53 9.46 5.86
C LEU A 170 -22.79 10.92 6.21
N TRP A 171 -22.25 11.86 5.44
CA TRP A 171 -22.23 13.29 5.79
C TRP A 171 -23.15 14.17 4.96
N GLY A 172 -23.90 13.60 4.01
CA GLY A 172 -24.97 14.27 3.27
C GLY A 172 -24.53 15.50 2.45
N LYS A 173 -23.27 15.53 2.00
CA LYS A 173 -22.71 16.61 1.15
C LYS A 173 -22.12 16.04 -0.12
#